data_AF-A0A2V7VS73-F1
#
_entry.id   AF-A0A2V7VS73-F1
#
_cell.length_a   1.000
_cell.length_b   1.000
_cell.length_c   1.000
_cell.angle_alpha   90.00
_cell.angle_beta   90.00
_cell.angle_gamma   90.00
#
_symmetry.space_group_name_H-M   'P 1'
#
loop_
_entity.id
_entity.type
_entity.pdbx_description
1 polymer ?
#
loop_
_entity_poly.entity_id
_entity_poly.type
_entity_poly.pdbx_seq_one_letter_code
_entity_poly.pdbx_strand_id
1 'polypeptide(L)'
;MDRYRARLLPPGEWHRLDPQLTPSLDPHRALIVVVENETGNIVARWMAFDTVALEGLSIDPAYQKHPGVAARLMQAMTAALVERNIPQAITMITAPEVERLAGRHGLTPAPGRLWVLDLRGLLEGGHERTG
;
A
#
# COMPACT_ATOMS: atom_id res chain seq x y z
N MET A 1 -27.44 6.73 26.67
CA MET A 1 -26.43 7.59 26.02
C MET A 1 -25.45 6.68 25.35
N ASP A 2 -25.23 6.84 24.05
CA ASP A 2 -24.29 6.00 23.30
C ASP A 2 -22.87 6.30 23.78
N ARG A 3 -22.30 5.33 24.49
CA ARG A 3 -20.96 5.38 25.09
C ARG A 3 -19.85 5.49 24.03
N TYR A 4 -20.20 5.34 22.75
CA TYR A 4 -19.29 5.35 21.62
C TYR A 4 -19.94 5.98 20.39
N ARG A 5 -19.17 6.75 19.64
CA ARG A 5 -19.60 7.35 18.38
C ARG A 5 -18.75 6.83 17.23
N ALA A 6 -19.40 6.20 16.24
CA ALA A 6 -18.76 5.86 14.98
C ALA A 6 -18.86 7.03 13.99
N ARG A 7 -17.77 7.37 13.31
CA ARG A 7 -17.78 8.36 12.22
C ARG A 7 -16.62 8.15 11.26
N LEU A 8 -16.71 8.78 10.10
CA LEU A 8 -15.55 8.99 9.24
C LEU A 8 -14.61 10.01 9.88
N LEU A 9 -13.32 9.66 9.90
CA LEU A 9 -12.23 10.54 10.31
C LEU A 9 -11.76 11.32 9.07
N PRO A 10 -12.02 12.63 8.99
CA PRO A 10 -11.61 13.43 7.84
C PRO A 10 -10.08 13.52 7.75
N PRO A 11 -9.52 13.72 6.55
CA PRO A 11 -8.07 13.79 6.34
C PRO A 11 -7.30 14.73 7.26
N GLY A 12 -7.87 15.91 7.58
CA GLY A 12 -7.24 16.88 8.48
C GLY A 12 -7.01 16.35 9.91
N GLU A 13 -7.70 15.28 10.29
CA GLU A 13 -7.58 14.65 11.61
C GLU A 13 -6.71 13.40 11.61
N TRP A 14 -6.12 12.98 10.49
CA TRP A 14 -5.33 11.75 10.41
C TRP A 14 -4.02 11.78 11.23
N HIS A 15 -3.57 12.97 11.65
CA HIS A 15 -2.49 13.12 12.62
C HIS A 15 -2.79 12.48 13.99
N ARG A 16 -4.07 12.17 14.27
CA ARG A 16 -4.52 11.45 15.48
C ARG A 16 -4.36 9.93 15.39
N LEU A 17 -3.98 9.42 14.21
CA LEU A 17 -3.68 8.01 13.99
C LEU A 17 -2.23 7.69 14.36
N ASP A 18 -1.89 6.41 14.31
CA ASP A 18 -0.50 5.95 14.40
C ASP A 18 0.36 6.62 13.30
N PRO A 19 1.43 7.34 13.66
CA PRO A 19 2.34 8.00 12.72
C PRO A 19 2.95 7.08 11.66
N GLN A 20 3.00 5.76 11.90
CA GLN A 20 3.50 4.80 10.91
C GLN A 20 2.53 4.56 9.75
N LEU A 21 1.25 4.88 9.93
CA LEU A 21 0.23 4.67 8.91
C LEU A 21 -0.01 5.91 8.07
N THR A 22 0.06 7.09 8.67
CA THR A 22 -0.29 8.37 8.04
C THR A 22 0.47 8.70 6.75
N PRO A 23 1.78 8.42 6.61
CA PRO A 23 2.54 8.75 5.39
C PRO A 23 2.05 8.04 4.12
N SER A 24 1.37 6.90 4.26
CA SER A 24 0.96 6.04 3.14
C SER A 24 -0.49 6.27 2.70
N LEU A 25 -1.22 7.14 3.41
CA LEU A 25 -2.64 7.35 3.16
C LEU A 25 -2.87 8.48 2.15
N ASP A 26 -3.71 8.19 1.16
CA ASP A 26 -4.20 9.17 0.21
C ASP A 26 -5.64 9.57 0.59
N PRO A 27 -5.90 10.86 0.89
CA PRO A 27 -7.23 11.36 1.26
C PRO A 27 -8.31 11.13 0.19
N HIS A 28 -7.94 10.93 -1.07
CA HIS A 28 -8.87 10.65 -2.15
C HIS A 28 -9.21 9.16 -2.28
N ARG A 29 -8.41 8.29 -1.67
CA ARG A 29 -8.50 6.83 -1.86
C ARG A 29 -8.66 6.07 -0.57
N ALA A 30 -8.61 6.73 0.59
CA ALA A 30 -8.80 6.10 1.88
C ALA A 30 -10.04 6.62 2.60
N LEU A 31 -10.75 5.69 3.25
CA LEU A 31 -11.82 5.98 4.20
C LEU A 31 -11.42 5.40 5.54
N ILE A 32 -11.55 6.20 6.59
CA ILE A 32 -11.19 5.76 7.94
C ILE A 32 -12.42 5.95 8.80
N VAL A 33 -13.00 4.84 9.23
CA VAL A 33 -14.03 4.84 10.27
C VAL A 33 -13.30 4.78 11.60
N VAL A 34 -13.64 5.69 12.50
CA VAL A 34 -13.19 5.64 13.90
C VAL A 34 -14.38 5.42 14.81
N VAL A 35 -14.11 4.80 15.94
CA VAL A 35 -15.00 4.82 17.11
C VAL A 35 -14.33 5.71 18.14
N GLU A 36 -15.03 6.76 18.57
CA GLU A 36 -14.59 7.67 19.62
C GLU A 36 -15.37 7.41 20.91
N ASN A 37 -14.71 7.51 22.06
CA ASN A 37 -15.39 7.54 23.35
C ASN A 37 -15.93 8.95 23.65
N GLU A 38 -16.56 9.13 24.82
CA GLU A 38 -17.14 10.42 25.25
C GLU A 38 -16.12 11.56 25.38
N THR A 39 -14.83 11.24 25.58
CA THR A 39 -13.74 12.22 25.65
C THR A 39 -13.11 12.52 24.29
N GLY A 40 -13.65 11.95 23.20
CA GLY A 40 -13.11 12.12 21.86
C GLY A 40 -11.84 11.30 21.57
N ASN A 41 -11.49 10.32 22.40
CA ASN A 41 -10.36 9.43 22.11
C ASN A 41 -10.79 8.37 21.10
N ILE A 42 -9.97 8.15 20.07
CA ILE A 42 -10.15 7.05 19.11
C ILE A 42 -9.86 5.74 19.84
N VAL A 43 -10.90 4.95 20.10
CA VAL A 43 -10.80 3.63 20.76
C VAL A 43 -10.77 2.47 19.77
N ALA A 44 -11.25 2.69 18.56
CA ALA A 44 -11.11 1.75 17.45
C ALA A 44 -11.03 2.50 16.12
N ARG A 45 -10.45 1.85 15.11
CA ARG A 45 -10.46 2.35 13.74
C ARG A 45 -10.57 1.19 12.77
N TRP A 46 -11.10 1.48 11.60
CA TRP A 46 -11.08 0.60 10.45
C TRP A 46 -10.87 1.43 9.21
N MET A 47 -9.97 0.98 8.33
CA MET A 47 -9.58 1.74 7.15
C MET A 47 -9.87 0.91 5.91
N ALA A 48 -10.40 1.58 4.88
CA ALA A 48 -10.55 1.04 3.54
C ALA A 48 -9.71 1.89 2.59
N PHE A 49 -9.14 1.25 1.58
CA PHE A 49 -8.33 1.90 0.55
C PHE A 49 -8.77 1.41 -0.82
N ASP A 50 -8.82 2.29 -1.80
CA ASP A 50 -8.89 1.93 -3.20
C ASP A 50 -7.48 1.52 -3.65
N THR A 51 -7.17 0.23 -3.56
CA THR A 51 -5.86 -0.34 -3.88
C THR A 51 -6.01 -1.69 -4.56
N VAL A 52 -5.02 -2.07 -5.36
CA VAL A 52 -4.99 -3.39 -5.99
C VAL A 52 -4.18 -4.33 -5.11
N ALA A 53 -4.79 -5.44 -4.69
CA ALA A 53 -4.06 -6.54 -4.07
C ALA A 53 -3.35 -7.36 -5.16
N LEU A 54 -2.04 -7.55 -4.98
CA LEU A 54 -1.22 -8.46 -5.78
C LEU A 54 -1.11 -9.76 -4.98
N GLU A 55 -1.61 -10.84 -5.55
CA GLU A 55 -1.67 -12.15 -4.89
C GLU A 55 -1.14 -13.25 -5.81
N GLY A 56 -0.70 -14.35 -5.22
CA GLY A 56 -0.36 -15.56 -5.96
C GLY A 56 0.94 -15.49 -6.77
N LEU A 57 1.95 -14.75 -6.29
CA LEU A 57 3.28 -14.79 -6.90
C LEU A 57 3.85 -16.21 -6.79
N SER A 58 4.11 -16.83 -7.94
CA SER A 58 4.81 -18.10 -8.02
C SER A 58 5.90 -18.01 -9.09
N ILE A 59 7.05 -18.58 -8.77
CA ILE A 59 8.14 -18.80 -9.71
C ILE A 59 8.38 -20.30 -9.70
N ASP A 60 8.38 -20.89 -10.90
CA ASP A 60 8.68 -22.31 -11.07
C ASP A 60 9.97 -22.69 -10.31
N PRO A 61 9.99 -23.80 -9.56
CA PRO A 61 11.13 -24.18 -8.72
C PRO A 61 12.48 -24.18 -9.44
N ALA A 62 12.52 -24.50 -10.75
CA ALA A 62 13.74 -24.49 -11.55
C ALA A 62 14.31 -23.08 -11.77
N TYR A 63 13.51 -22.02 -11.55
CA TYR A 63 13.85 -20.64 -11.86
C TYR A 63 13.89 -19.71 -10.63
N GLN A 64 13.54 -20.19 -9.44
CA GLN A 64 13.48 -19.36 -8.21
C GLN A 64 14.81 -18.66 -7.89
N LYS A 65 15.94 -19.27 -8.24
CA LYS A 65 17.28 -18.71 -8.04
C LYS A 65 17.88 -18.12 -9.31
N HIS A 66 17.15 -18.15 -10.43
CA HIS A 66 17.67 -17.66 -11.70
C HIS A 66 17.75 -16.13 -11.66
N PRO A 67 18.93 -15.54 -11.94
CA PRO A 67 19.09 -14.09 -11.90
C PRO A 67 18.13 -13.45 -12.89
N GLY A 68 17.44 -12.40 -12.44
CA GLY A 68 16.59 -11.56 -13.26
C GLY A 68 15.14 -12.03 -13.45
N VAL A 69 14.76 -13.27 -13.12
CA VAL A 69 13.36 -13.73 -13.28
C VAL A 69 12.42 -12.91 -12.41
N ALA A 70 12.71 -12.86 -11.10
CA ALA A 70 11.90 -12.10 -10.16
C ALA A 70 11.94 -10.59 -10.48
N ALA A 71 13.10 -10.06 -10.85
CA ALA A 71 13.24 -8.64 -11.22
C ALA A 71 12.41 -8.27 -12.45
N ARG A 72 12.43 -9.10 -13.50
CA ARG A 72 11.61 -8.89 -14.71
C ARG A 72 10.12 -9.00 -14.42
N LEU A 73 9.72 -9.96 -13.59
CA LEU A 73 8.32 -10.10 -13.17
C LEU A 73 7.85 -8.83 -12.43
N MET A 74 8.65 -8.35 -11.47
CA MET A 74 8.35 -7.12 -10.73
C MET A 74 8.30 -5.90 -11.66
N GLN A 75 9.27 -5.75 -12.56
CA GLN A 75 9.27 -4.67 -13.56
C GLN A 75 8.05 -4.71 -14.48
N ALA A 76 7.69 -5.89 -14.98
CA ALA A 76 6.53 -6.07 -15.84
C ALA A 76 5.23 -5.76 -15.09
N MET A 77 5.09 -6.20 -13.83
CA MET A 77 3.94 -5.87 -13.00
C MET A 77 3.87 -4.37 -12.72
N THR A 78 4.98 -3.73 -12.36
CA THR A 78 5.06 -2.27 -12.19
C THR A 78 4.62 -1.53 -13.45
N ALA A 79 5.16 -1.90 -14.61
CA ALA A 79 4.76 -1.31 -15.89
C ALA A 79 3.26 -1.51 -16.17
N ALA A 80 2.74 -2.72 -15.91
CA ALA A 80 1.34 -3.06 -16.11
C ALA A 80 0.38 -2.34 -15.15
N LEU A 81 0.83 -2.00 -13.94
CA LEU A 81 0.09 -1.17 -12.98
C LEU A 81 0.11 0.30 -13.40
N VAL A 82 1.26 0.81 -13.85
CA VAL A 82 1.42 2.17 -14.38
C VAL A 82 0.53 2.37 -15.61
N GLU A 83 0.56 1.45 -16.57
CA GLU A 83 -0.29 1.49 -17.77
C GLU A 83 -1.79 1.54 -17.44
N ARG A 84 -2.19 0.94 -16.32
CA ARG A 84 -3.57 0.93 -15.82
C ARG A 84 -3.91 2.12 -14.91
N ASN A 85 -3.01 3.09 -14.76
CA ASN A 85 -3.16 4.21 -13.82
C ASN A 85 -3.49 3.75 -12.39
N ILE A 86 -2.86 2.65 -11.94
CA ILE A 86 -2.96 2.21 -10.55
C ILE A 86 -1.86 2.92 -9.75
N PRO A 87 -2.20 3.87 -8.87
CA PRO A 87 -1.18 4.65 -8.16
C PRO A 87 -0.64 3.93 -6.93
N GLN A 88 -1.30 2.85 -6.48
CA GLN A 88 -0.87 2.06 -5.34
C GLN A 88 -1.34 0.61 -5.45
N ALA A 89 -0.47 -0.31 -5.07
CA ALA A 89 -0.78 -1.73 -4.91
C ALA A 89 -0.27 -2.26 -3.57
N ILE A 90 -0.89 -3.32 -3.07
CA ILE A 90 -0.49 -4.01 -1.84
C ILE A 90 -0.25 -5.50 -2.10
N THR A 91 0.64 -6.11 -1.34
CA THR A 91 0.83 -7.56 -1.32
C THR A 91 1.14 -8.00 0.10
N MET A 92 0.72 -9.20 0.48
CA MET A 92 1.19 -9.83 1.70
C MET A 92 2.46 -10.62 1.41
N ILE A 93 3.53 -10.40 2.19
CA ILE A 93 4.77 -11.16 2.08
C ILE A 93 4.97 -11.94 3.37
N THR A 94 5.01 -13.27 3.26
CA THR A 94 5.17 -14.16 4.41
C THR A 94 6.56 -14.81 4.47
N ALA A 95 7.36 -14.67 3.42
CA ALA A 95 8.68 -15.28 3.26
C ALA A 95 9.79 -14.20 3.33
N PRO A 96 10.71 -14.26 4.32
CA PRO A 96 11.76 -13.25 4.51
C PRO A 96 12.66 -13.01 3.29
N GLU A 97 12.90 -14.03 2.48
CA GLU A 97 13.70 -13.93 1.26
C GLU A 97 13.05 -13.03 0.19
N VAL A 98 11.71 -12.92 0.21
CA VAL A 98 10.95 -12.07 -0.72
C VAL A 98 10.92 -10.62 -0.25
N GLU A 99 11.01 -10.35 1.06
CA GLU A 99 11.06 -8.99 1.61
C GLU A 99 12.23 -8.17 1.05
N ARG A 100 13.42 -8.79 0.96
CA ARG A 100 14.61 -8.15 0.41
C ARG A 100 14.46 -7.81 -1.07
N LEU A 101 13.81 -8.70 -1.83
CA LEU A 101 13.50 -8.47 -3.23
C LEU A 101 12.50 -7.31 -3.35
N ALA A 102 11.43 -7.33 -2.57
CA ALA A 102 10.38 -6.31 -2.57
C ALA A 102 10.96 -4.91 -2.30
N GLY A 103 11.80 -4.78 -1.27
CA GLY A 103 12.45 -3.50 -0.94
C GLY A 103 13.34 -2.96 -2.07
N ARG A 104 14.06 -3.83 -2.80
CA ARG A 104 14.86 -3.41 -3.97
C ARG A 104 14.02 -2.94 -5.15
N HIS A 105 12.75 -3.31 -5.21
CA HIS A 105 11.81 -2.96 -6.26
C HIS A 105 10.80 -1.88 -5.82
N GLY A 106 11.11 -1.14 -4.76
CA GLY A 106 10.35 0.03 -4.34
C GLY A 106 9.13 -0.27 -3.47
N LEU A 107 8.96 -1.51 -2.99
CA LEU A 107 7.92 -1.81 -2.02
C LEU A 107 8.39 -1.42 -0.62
N THR A 108 7.48 -0.86 0.17
CA THR A 108 7.72 -0.48 1.57
C THR A 108 6.87 -1.34 2.51
N PRO A 109 7.42 -1.78 3.66
CA PRO A 109 6.65 -2.56 4.62
C PRO A 109 5.56 -1.70 5.29
N ALA A 110 4.43 -2.32 5.55
CA ALA A 110 3.29 -1.78 6.29
C ALA A 110 2.86 -2.79 7.40
N PRO A 111 2.05 -2.37 8.37
CA PRO A 111 1.62 -3.25 9.46
C PRO A 111 0.97 -4.55 8.96
N GLY A 112 1.21 -5.66 9.67
CA GLY A 112 0.54 -6.94 9.40
C GLY A 112 1.09 -7.73 8.20
N ARG A 113 2.40 -7.64 7.91
CA ARG A 113 3.07 -8.28 6.75
C ARG A 113 2.64 -7.76 5.37
N LEU A 114 1.99 -6.61 5.35
CA LEU A 114 1.64 -5.91 4.12
C LEU A 114 2.87 -5.20 3.58
N TRP A 115 2.97 -5.14 2.27
CA TRP A 115 3.96 -4.37 1.53
C TRP A 115 3.25 -3.53 0.49
N VAL A 116 3.62 -2.26 0.41
CA VAL A 116 2.97 -1.26 -0.44
C VAL A 116 3.90 -0.88 -1.57
N LEU A 117 3.40 -0.93 -2.80
CA LEU A 117 4.06 -0.34 -3.97
C LEU A 117 3.38 0.99 -4.29
N ASP A 118 4.09 2.10 -4.08
CA ASP A 118 3.62 3.44 -4.44
C ASP A 118 4.13 3.82 -5.83
N LEU A 119 3.20 4.07 -6.75
CA LEU A 119 3.48 4.36 -8.16
C LEU A 119 3.20 5.82 -8.52
N ARG A 120 2.76 6.65 -7.57
CA ARG A 120 2.39 8.06 -7.81
C ARG A 120 3.50 8.85 -8.48
N GLY A 121 4.74 8.73 -7.99
CA GLY A 121 5.89 9.41 -8.59
C GLY A 121 6.20 8.97 -10.04
N LEU A 122 5.84 7.74 -10.42
CA LEU A 122 6.00 7.26 -11.81
C LEU A 122 4.88 7.77 -12.71
N LEU A 123 3.67 7.94 -12.19
CA LEU A 123 2.53 8.50 -12.91
C LEU A 123 2.68 10.01 -13.12
N GLU A 124 3.23 10.72 -12.13
CA GLU A 124 3.50 12.16 -12.20
C GLU A 124 4.66 12.49 -13.16
N GLY A 125 5.69 11.63 -13.23
CA GLY A 125 6.87 11.83 -14.08
C GLY A 125 6.67 11.51 -15.58
N GLY A 126 5.49 11.04 -15.99
CA GLY A 126 5.19 10.61 -17.36
C GLY A 126 5.01 11.73 -18.39
N HIS A 127 5.06 13.01 -17.99
CA HIS A 127 4.84 14.15 -18.91
C HIS A 127 6.12 14.75 -19.54
N GLU A 128 7.33 14.30 -19.20
CA GLU A 128 8.57 14.91 -19.71
C GLU A 128 9.38 14.05 -20.71
N ARG A 129 8.84 12.94 -21.23
CA ARG A 129 9.55 12.12 -22.23
C ARG A 129 8.82 12.01 -23.56
N THR A 130 8.62 13.16 -24.21
CA THR A 130 8.50 13.25 -25.68
C THR A 130 9.30 14.46 -26.15
N GLY A 131 10.58 14.20 -26.46
CA GLY A 131 11.50 15.12 -27.12
C GLY A 131 12.43 14.29 -27.99
#